data_AF-A0A085ETM7-F1
#
_entry.id   AF-A0A085ETM7-F1
#
_cell.length_a   1.000
_cell.length_b   1.000
_cell.length_c   1.000
_cell.angle_alpha   90.00
_cell.angle_beta   90.00
_cell.angle_gamma   90.00
#
_symmetry.space_group_name_H-M   'P 1'
#
loop_
_entity.id
_entity.type
_entity.pdbx_description
1 polymer ?
#
loop_
_entity_poly.entity_id
_entity_poly.type
_entity_poly.pdbx_seq_one_letter_code
_entity_poly.pdbx_strand_id
1 'polypeptide(L)'
;MRSALIVYGGWEGHDPEECAAIYRRWLHEDGYSVRTATETSAFADPSIHDLSLIIPIYTMSKIGAEEVANLTKAVEGGVGLAGHHGGMSDAFREAVDYQFMVGGQWVAHPGNIIDFKVDVTRPDDPIMAGVSFFPYTSRAY
;
A
#
# COMPACT_ATOMS: atom_id res chain seq x y z
N MET A 1 -6.08 13.24 -16.57
CA MET A 1 -6.01 11.78 -16.68
C MET A 1 -5.52 11.25 -15.35
N ARG A 2 -6.11 10.20 -14.77
CA ARG A 2 -5.65 9.67 -13.48
C ARG A 2 -4.36 8.88 -13.70
N SER A 3 -3.38 9.07 -12.83
CA SER A 3 -2.07 8.44 -12.93
C SER A 3 -1.70 7.80 -11.60
N ALA A 4 -1.09 6.62 -11.66
CA ALA A 4 -0.64 5.89 -10.49
C ALA A 4 0.80 5.40 -10.63
N LEU A 5 1.50 5.32 -9.49
CA LEU A 5 2.80 4.67 -9.38
C LEU A 5 2.68 3.49 -8.41
N ILE A 6 3.07 2.30 -8.88
CA ILE A 6 3.26 1.12 -8.05
C ILE A 6 4.76 0.91 -7.88
N VAL A 7 5.26 0.89 -6.64
CA VAL A 7 6.67 0.58 -6.37
C VAL A 7 6.69 -0.70 -5.55
N TYR A 8 7.25 -1.78 -6.11
CA TYR A 8 7.16 -3.11 -5.52
C TYR A 8 8.51 -3.81 -5.40
N GLY A 9 8.67 -4.65 -4.37
CA GLY A 9 9.86 -5.45 -4.14
C GLY A 9 9.92 -5.99 -2.72
N GLY A 10 11.14 -6.16 -2.19
CA GLY A 10 11.34 -6.65 -0.83
C GLY A 10 11.31 -8.18 -0.77
N TRP A 11 10.51 -8.75 0.13
CA TRP A 11 10.49 -10.20 0.34
C TRP A 11 9.59 -10.94 -0.66
N GLU A 12 10.19 -11.78 -1.50
CA GLU A 12 9.50 -12.61 -2.50
C GLU A 12 8.41 -13.52 -1.90
N GLY A 13 8.50 -13.91 -0.63
CA GLY A 13 7.45 -14.72 0.02
C GLY A 13 6.11 -13.99 0.21
N HIS A 14 6.04 -12.70 -0.15
CA HIS A 14 4.81 -11.91 -0.24
C HIS A 14 4.36 -11.63 -1.69
N ASP A 15 4.97 -12.29 -2.68
CA ASP A 15 4.55 -12.23 -4.08
C ASP A 15 4.38 -10.77 -4.58
N PRO A 16 5.40 -9.89 -4.40
CA PRO A 16 5.24 -8.45 -4.64
C PRO A 16 4.94 -8.13 -6.10
N GLU A 17 5.51 -8.91 -7.04
CA GLU A 17 5.24 -8.75 -8.48
C GLU A 17 3.82 -9.19 -8.85
N GLU A 18 3.34 -10.34 -8.37
CA GLU A 18 1.96 -10.76 -8.61
C GLU A 18 0.96 -9.75 -8.01
N CYS A 19 1.23 -9.27 -6.80
CA CYS A 19 0.42 -8.23 -6.16
C CYS A 19 0.41 -6.94 -7.00
N ALA A 20 1.58 -6.48 -7.47
CA ALA A 20 1.67 -5.31 -8.34
C ALA A 20 0.90 -5.49 -9.65
N ALA A 21 0.95 -6.69 -10.26
CA ALA A 21 0.22 -7.01 -11.48
C ALA A 21 -1.30 -6.96 -11.27
N ILE A 22 -1.80 -7.41 -10.11
CA ILE A 22 -3.22 -7.32 -9.74
C ILE A 22 -3.66 -5.85 -9.64
N TYR A 23 -2.96 -5.01 -8.88
CA TYR A 23 -3.27 -3.58 -8.76
C TYR A 23 -3.21 -2.87 -10.10
N ARG A 24 -2.17 -3.14 -10.90
CA ARG A 24 -2.00 -2.55 -12.23
C ARG A 24 -3.19 -2.87 -13.13
N ARG A 25 -3.67 -4.11 -13.13
CA ARG A 25 -4.86 -4.52 -13.90
C ARG A 25 -6.09 -3.75 -13.47
N TRP A 26 -6.42 -3.75 -12.17
CA TRP A 26 -7.60 -3.05 -11.64
C TRP A 26 -7.56 -1.55 -11.93
N LEU A 27 -6.41 -0.91 -11.76
CA LEU A 27 -6.24 0.52 -12.05
C LEU A 27 -6.40 0.84 -13.55
N HIS A 28 -5.89 -0.02 -14.43
CA HIS A 28 -6.11 0.15 -15.86
C HIS A 28 -7.58 -0.01 -16.26
N GLU A 29 -8.30 -0.98 -15.67
CA GLU A 29 -9.75 -1.15 -15.85
C GLU A 29 -10.52 0.12 -15.41
N ASP A 30 -10.03 0.81 -14.38
CA ASP A 30 -10.55 2.10 -13.89
C ASP A 30 -10.01 3.34 -14.65
N GLY A 31 -9.25 3.14 -15.73
CA GLY A 31 -8.79 4.22 -16.61
C GLY A 31 -7.56 5.00 -16.12
N TYR A 32 -6.78 4.43 -15.20
CA TYR A 32 -5.49 5.01 -14.80
C TYR A 32 -4.39 4.70 -15.83
N SER A 33 -3.49 5.67 -16.00
CA SER A 33 -2.14 5.41 -16.51
C SER A 33 -1.26 4.94 -15.35
N VAL A 34 -0.71 3.72 -15.44
CA VAL A 34 0.04 3.10 -14.33
C VAL A 34 1.50 2.97 -14.72
N ARG A 35 2.38 3.51 -13.87
CA ARG A 35 3.83 3.25 -13.92
C ARG A 35 4.19 2.26 -12.81
N THR A 36 5.19 1.44 -13.08
CA THR A 36 5.75 0.51 -12.09
C THR A 36 7.25 0.74 -11.92
N ALA A 37 7.76 0.54 -10.71
CA ALA A 37 9.18 0.57 -10.39
C ALA A 37 9.50 -0.49 -9.34
N THR A 38 10.75 -0.97 -9.33
CA THR A 38 11.22 -1.99 -8.38
C THR A 38 12.18 -1.48 -7.31
N GLU A 39 12.53 -0.19 -7.40
CA GLU A 39 13.48 0.47 -6.50
C GLU A 39 12.80 1.63 -5.77
N THR A 40 13.09 1.79 -4.49
CA THR A 40 12.49 2.85 -3.65
C THR A 40 12.92 4.25 -4.09
N SER A 41 13.99 4.38 -4.86
CA SER A 41 14.43 5.65 -5.46
C SER A 41 13.36 6.30 -6.35
N ALA A 42 12.38 5.53 -6.83
CA ALA A 42 11.20 6.08 -7.51
C ALA A 42 10.40 7.06 -6.63
N PHE A 43 10.45 6.91 -5.30
CA PHE A 43 9.82 7.85 -4.36
C PHE A 43 10.56 9.18 -4.24
N ALA A 44 11.81 9.29 -4.70
CA ALA A 44 12.55 10.56 -4.73
C ALA A 44 12.23 11.42 -5.97
N ASP A 45 11.51 10.88 -6.96
CA ASP A 45 11.16 11.59 -8.19
C ASP A 45 10.16 12.73 -7.87
N PRO A 46 10.44 13.99 -8.22
CA PRO A 46 9.52 15.10 -7.96
C PRO A 46 8.19 14.97 -8.72
N SER A 47 8.13 14.20 -9.80
CA SER A 47 6.89 13.97 -10.56
C SER A 47 5.84 13.16 -9.79
N ILE A 48 6.19 12.54 -8.65
CA ILE A 48 5.19 11.82 -7.84
C ILE A 48 4.13 12.75 -7.25
N HIS A 49 4.40 14.04 -7.16
CA HIS A 49 3.46 15.07 -6.68
C HIS A 49 2.30 15.32 -7.64
N ASP A 50 2.46 14.98 -8.93
CA ASP A 50 1.42 15.12 -9.95
C ASP A 50 0.55 13.86 -10.09
N LEU A 51 0.80 12.84 -9.27
CA LEU A 51 0.07 11.57 -9.31
C LEU A 51 -1.28 11.67 -8.62
N SER A 52 -2.19 10.79 -9.01
CA SER A 52 -3.45 10.59 -8.29
C SER A 52 -3.31 9.56 -7.16
N LEU A 53 -2.40 8.59 -7.30
CA LEU A 53 -2.26 7.46 -6.39
C LEU A 53 -0.84 6.90 -6.37
N ILE A 54 -0.34 6.54 -5.19
CA ILE A 54 0.89 5.77 -5.00
C ILE A 54 0.53 4.48 -4.23
N ILE A 55 1.12 3.36 -4.68
CA ILE A 55 0.94 2.04 -4.05
C ILE A 55 2.32 1.44 -3.74
N PRO A 56 2.83 1.57 -2.50
CA PRO A 56 4.00 0.83 -2.06
C PRO A 56 3.64 -0.64 -1.83
N ILE A 57 4.47 -1.55 -2.34
CA ILE A 57 4.39 -3.00 -2.10
C ILE A 57 5.79 -3.49 -1.71
N TYR A 58 6.19 -3.23 -0.48
CA TYR A 58 7.45 -3.70 0.11
C TYR A 58 7.21 -4.37 1.44
N THR A 59 8.00 -5.39 1.74
CA THR A 59 7.97 -6.04 3.06
C THR A 59 9.37 -6.08 3.63
N MET A 60 9.52 -5.78 4.93
CA MET A 60 10.78 -5.86 5.67
C MET A 60 11.94 -5.10 5.02
N SER A 61 11.64 -4.04 4.28
CA SER A 61 12.61 -3.27 3.49
C SER A 61 12.95 -1.93 4.14
N LYS A 62 14.03 -1.30 3.69
CA LYS A 62 14.43 0.07 4.08
C LYS A 62 14.11 1.05 2.95
N ILE A 63 14.07 2.33 3.31
CA ILE A 63 13.81 3.45 2.41
C ILE A 63 14.75 4.59 2.80
N GLY A 64 15.21 5.37 1.83
CA GLY A 64 16.08 6.51 2.08
C GLY A 64 15.34 7.67 2.75
N ALA A 65 16.06 8.51 3.49
CA ALA A 65 15.46 9.68 4.16
C ALA A 65 14.83 10.67 3.16
N GLU A 66 15.49 10.90 2.02
CA GLU A 66 14.98 11.78 0.96
C GLU A 66 13.74 11.19 0.27
N GLU A 67 13.72 9.87 0.08
CA GLU A 67 12.60 9.13 -0.51
C GLU A 67 11.35 9.24 0.37
N VAL A 68 11.48 8.98 1.69
CA VAL A 68 10.37 9.15 2.65
C VAL A 68 9.90 10.59 2.69
N ALA A 69 10.83 11.54 2.81
CA ALA A 69 10.48 12.96 2.91
C ALA A 69 9.70 13.45 1.68
N ASN A 70 10.08 13.01 0.47
CA ASN A 70 9.37 13.37 -0.75
C ASN A 70 8.01 12.68 -0.85
N LEU A 71 7.93 11.38 -0.52
CA LEU A 71 6.68 10.62 -0.52
C LEU A 71 5.65 11.22 0.45
N THR A 72 6.07 11.52 1.68
CA THR A 72 5.19 12.13 2.70
C THR A 72 4.67 13.48 2.24
N LYS A 73 5.52 14.32 1.63
CA LYS A 73 5.09 15.63 1.09
C LYS A 73 4.11 15.48 -0.06
N ALA A 74 4.27 14.48 -0.93
CA ALA A 74 3.33 14.22 -2.01
C ALA A 74 1.94 13.85 -1.46
N VAL A 75 1.89 12.96 -0.45
CA VAL A 75 0.64 12.58 0.21
C VAL A 75 0.01 13.76 0.97
N GLU A 76 0.82 14.55 1.68
CA GLU A 76 0.38 15.79 2.32
C GLU A 76 -0.20 16.79 1.30
N GLY A 77 0.36 16.82 0.09
CA GLY A 77 -0.11 17.61 -1.05
C GLY A 77 -1.39 17.08 -1.72
N GLY A 78 -1.92 15.93 -1.28
CA GLY A 78 -3.19 15.35 -1.74
C GLY A 78 -3.07 14.14 -2.66
N VAL A 79 -1.87 13.61 -2.88
CA VAL A 79 -1.69 12.33 -3.60
C VAL A 79 -2.26 11.20 -2.74
N GLY A 80 -3.11 10.36 -3.33
CA GLY A 80 -3.66 9.20 -2.63
C GLY A 80 -2.57 8.17 -2.30
N LEU A 81 -2.72 7.48 -1.17
CA LEU A 81 -1.88 6.35 -0.77
C LEU A 81 -2.78 5.14 -0.52
N ALA A 82 -2.45 3.99 -1.13
CA ALA A 82 -3.15 2.73 -0.91
C ALA A 82 -2.17 1.56 -0.84
N GLY A 83 -2.58 0.44 -0.27
CA GLY A 83 -1.76 -0.75 -0.18
C GLY A 83 -2.46 -1.87 0.58
N HIS A 84 -1.73 -2.94 0.87
CA HIS A 84 -2.25 -4.12 1.56
C HIS A 84 -1.17 -4.76 2.45
N HIS A 85 -1.63 -5.39 3.52
CA HIS A 85 -0.85 -6.26 4.41
C HIS A 85 0.56 -5.72 4.70
N GLY A 86 1.53 -6.63 4.61
CA GLY A 86 2.93 -6.35 4.84
C GLY A 86 3.52 -5.50 3.74
N GLY A 87 2.94 -5.48 2.54
CA GLY A 87 3.35 -4.63 1.42
C GLY A 87 3.30 -3.14 1.74
N MET A 88 2.43 -2.73 2.68
CA MET A 88 2.32 -1.35 3.13
C MET A 88 2.77 -1.16 4.57
N SER A 89 2.22 -1.93 5.52
CA SER A 89 2.41 -1.68 6.96
C SER A 89 3.61 -2.41 7.58
N ASP A 90 4.15 -3.41 6.88
CA ASP A 90 5.43 -4.06 7.24
C ASP A 90 6.60 -3.53 6.40
N ALA A 91 6.35 -2.49 5.59
CA ALA A 91 7.38 -1.75 4.89
C ALA A 91 8.07 -0.78 5.85
N PHE A 92 9.38 -0.58 5.66
CA PHE A 92 10.10 0.59 6.18
C PHE A 92 9.99 0.77 7.70
N ARG A 93 10.18 -0.31 8.47
CA ARG A 93 10.02 -0.35 9.94
C ARG A 93 10.80 0.71 10.72
N GLU A 94 11.86 1.27 10.14
CA GLU A 94 12.69 2.30 10.76
C GLU A 94 12.27 3.74 10.40
N ALA A 95 11.33 3.93 9.46
CA ALA A 95 10.89 5.23 8.96
C ALA A 95 9.61 5.70 9.66
N VAL A 96 9.78 6.45 10.76
CA VAL A 96 8.67 6.94 11.58
C VAL A 96 7.70 7.85 10.82
N ASP A 97 8.20 8.67 9.88
CA ASP A 97 7.36 9.54 9.06
C ASP A 97 6.46 8.72 8.12
N TYR A 98 6.98 7.60 7.58
CA TYR A 98 6.20 6.68 6.76
C TYR A 98 5.13 5.98 7.61
N GLN A 99 5.48 5.51 8.81
CA GLN A 99 4.51 4.89 9.73
C GLN A 99 3.41 5.87 10.15
N PHE A 100 3.76 7.13 10.39
CA PHE A 100 2.81 8.18 10.72
C PHE A 100 1.85 8.46 9.55
N MET A 101 2.38 8.58 8.33
CA MET A 101 1.59 8.75 7.10
C MET A 101 0.66 7.55 6.83
N VAL A 102 1.14 6.31 7.00
CA VAL A 102 0.34 5.08 6.85
C VAL A 102 -0.68 4.92 7.97
N GLY A 103 -0.42 5.51 9.15
CA GLY A 103 -1.27 5.38 10.34
C GLY A 103 -1.06 4.08 11.11
N GLY A 104 0.09 3.41 10.96
CA GLY A 104 0.37 2.15 11.64
C GLY A 104 1.78 1.62 11.44
N GLN A 105 2.16 0.63 12.26
CA GLN A 105 3.42 -0.11 12.16
C GLN A 105 3.16 -1.59 12.37
N TRP A 106 3.93 -2.45 11.70
CA TRP A 106 3.93 -3.87 12.00
C TRP A 106 4.50 -4.15 13.40
N VAL A 107 3.81 -5.01 14.16
CA VAL A 107 4.25 -5.43 15.51
C VAL A 107 4.46 -6.94 15.57
N ALA A 108 3.44 -7.72 15.20
CA ALA A 108 3.47 -9.18 15.20
C ALA A 108 2.33 -9.74 14.33
N HIS A 109 2.34 -11.06 14.12
CA HIS A 109 1.18 -11.80 13.61
C HIS A 109 0.62 -12.69 14.73
N PRO A 110 -0.28 -12.18 15.60
CA PRO A 110 -0.84 -12.98 16.68
C PRO A 110 -1.62 -14.18 16.12
N GLY A 111 -1.20 -15.39 16.46
CA GLY A 111 -1.81 -16.63 15.95
C GLY A 111 -1.38 -17.02 14.53
N ASN A 112 -0.53 -16.24 13.86
CA ASN A 112 -0.17 -16.44 12.45
C ASN A 112 -1.41 -16.53 11.57
N ILE A 113 -1.60 -17.64 10.84
CA ILE A 113 -2.72 -17.84 9.92
C ILE A 113 -3.89 -18.45 10.70
N ILE A 114 -4.99 -17.70 10.81
CA ILE A 114 -6.20 -18.12 11.52
C ILE A 114 -7.46 -17.83 10.70
N ASP A 115 -8.52 -18.55 11.02
CA ASP A 115 -9.87 -18.25 10.54
C ASP A 115 -10.54 -17.21 11.43
N PHE A 116 -11.15 -16.21 10.82
CA PHE A 116 -11.91 -15.18 11.52
C PHE A 116 -13.05 -14.64 10.65
N LYS A 117 -13.97 -13.91 11.29
CA LYS A 117 -15.04 -13.20 10.60
C LYS A 117 -14.67 -11.72 10.52
N VAL A 118 -14.73 -11.16 9.32
CA VAL A 118 -14.64 -9.71 9.11
C VAL A 118 -16.03 -9.10 9.28
N ASP A 119 -16.18 -8.24 10.27
CA ASP A 119 -17.42 -7.49 10.52
C ASP A 119 -17.35 -6.09 9.88
N VAL A 120 -18.37 -5.75 9.09
CA VAL A 120 -18.51 -4.41 8.48
C VAL A 120 -19.19 -3.48 9.48
N THR A 121 -18.44 -2.54 10.05
CA THR A 121 -18.92 -1.63 11.11
C THR A 121 -19.52 -0.33 10.59
N ARG A 122 -19.24 0.04 9.33
CA ARG A 122 -19.73 1.24 8.64
C ARG A 122 -20.29 0.91 7.25
N PRO A 123 -21.45 0.25 7.18
CA PRO A 123 -22.03 -0.22 5.91
C PRO A 123 -22.50 0.91 4.98
N ASP A 124 -22.57 2.14 5.49
CA ASP A 124 -22.91 3.36 4.77
C ASP A 124 -21.69 4.00 4.04
N ASP A 125 -20.47 3.55 4.34
CA ASP A 125 -19.27 4.01 3.65
C ASP A 125 -19.26 3.52 2.19
N PRO A 126 -18.95 4.38 1.19
CA PRO A 126 -18.91 3.98 -0.22
C PRO A 126 -18.02 2.77 -0.52
N ILE A 127 -16.94 2.57 0.25
CA ILE A 127 -16.02 1.43 0.05
C ILE A 127 -16.71 0.10 0.43
N MET A 128 -17.71 0.15 1.31
CA MET A 128 -18.46 -1.02 1.78
C MET A 128 -19.72 -1.32 0.94
N ALA A 129 -19.99 -0.57 -0.12
CA ALA A 129 -21.18 -0.76 -0.94
C ALA A 129 -21.25 -2.19 -1.51
N GLY A 130 -22.29 -2.94 -1.14
CA GLY A 130 -22.48 -4.34 -1.57
C GLY A 130 -21.65 -5.37 -0.78
N VAL A 131 -20.87 -4.94 0.22
CA VAL A 131 -20.07 -5.82 1.08
C VAL A 131 -20.80 -6.04 2.41
N SER A 132 -21.06 -7.31 2.74
CA SER A 132 -21.54 -7.74 4.06
C SER A 132 -20.42 -8.40 4.85
N PHE A 133 -20.68 -8.87 6.08
CA PHE A 133 -19.69 -9.66 6.81
C PHE A 133 -19.31 -10.93 6.04
N PHE A 134 -18.08 -11.41 6.22
CA PHE A 134 -17.58 -12.62 5.54
C PHE A 134 -16.56 -13.38 6.40
N PRO A 135 -16.47 -14.72 6.27
CA PRO A 135 -15.37 -15.49 6.82
C PRO A 135 -14.08 -15.26 6.00
N TYR A 136 -12.93 -15.29 6.66
CA TYR A 136 -11.64 -15.07 6.03
C TYR A 136 -10.53 -15.86 6.75
N THR A 137 -9.49 -16.23 6.01
CA THR A 137 -8.32 -16.96 6.52
C THR A 137 -7.06 -16.17 6.13
N SER A 138 -6.37 -15.62 7.12
CA SER A 138 -5.16 -14.82 6.88
C SER A 138 -4.33 -14.65 8.16
N ARG A 139 -3.17 -14.01 8.02
CA ARG A 139 -2.47 -13.41 9.15
C ARG A 139 -3.27 -12.25 9.73
N ALA A 140 -3.52 -12.29 11.04
CA ALA A 140 -4.16 -11.19 11.77
C ALA A 140 -3.17 -10.07 12.08
N TYR A 141 -3.69 -8.86 12.27
CA TYR A 141 -2.94 -7.65 12.65
C TYR A 141 -3.34 -7.21 14.06
#